data_AF-A0A0H4WSN8-F1
#
_entry.id   AF-A0A0H4WSN8-F1
#
_cell.length_a   1.000
_cell.length_b   1.000
_cell.length_c   1.000
_cell.angle_alpha   90.00
_cell.angle_beta   90.00
_cell.angle_gamma   90.00
#
_symmetry.space_group_name_H-M   'P 1'
#
loop_
_entity.id
_entity.type
_entity.pdbx_description
1 polymer ?
#
loop_
_entity_poly.entity_id
_entity_poly.type
_entity_poly.pdbx_seq_one_letter_code
_entity_poly.pdbx_strand_id
1 'polypeptide(L)'
;MKSFSVLLGVLLETMKVQARDAQGNLVIDVNTWYPLEDYLQAYKKIDSLLGGRGLEKVGSIVPQKAVFPANIRDIRSALASIDVAYHMNHRKDGKDMFNPVTGTMLDGIGHYAFQAVEGKNEAHLVVSNPYPCRFDMGLIKGMAQRFEPQATLTHDVSAGCRHKGASACTYVVQW
;
A
#
# COMPACT_ATOMS: atom_id res chain seq x y z
N MET A 1 -8.37 -18.97 -22.24
CA MET A 1 -8.49 -17.75 -21.42
C MET A 1 -8.99 -18.17 -20.05
N LYS A 2 -8.22 -18.00 -18.97
CA LYS A 2 -8.76 -18.29 -17.62
C LYS A 2 -9.77 -17.19 -17.28
N SER A 3 -10.98 -17.56 -16.88
CA SER A 3 -12.00 -16.59 -16.45
C SER A 3 -11.47 -15.78 -15.26
N PHE A 4 -11.86 -14.50 -15.17
CA PHE A 4 -11.46 -13.60 -14.07
C PHE A 4 -11.81 -14.19 -12.69
N SER A 5 -12.89 -14.96 -12.61
CA SER A 5 -13.29 -15.73 -11.41
C SER A 5 -12.23 -16.73 -10.95
N VAL A 6 -11.53 -17.40 -11.88
CA VAL A 6 -10.46 -18.36 -11.56
C VAL A 6 -9.26 -17.64 -10.96
N LEU A 7 -8.92 -16.46 -11.48
CA LEU A 7 -7.84 -15.65 -10.92
C LEU A 7 -8.17 -15.19 -9.50
N LEU A 8 -9.39 -14.70 -9.28
CA LEU A 8 -9.86 -14.29 -7.96
C LEU A 8 -9.80 -15.46 -6.97
N GLY A 9 -10.31 -16.64 -7.35
CA GLY A 9 -10.23 -17.85 -6.51
C GLY A 9 -8.80 -18.17 -6.07
N VAL A 10 -7.85 -18.18 -7.02
CA VAL A 10 -6.42 -18.45 -6.71
C VAL A 10 -5.84 -17.43 -5.73
N LEU A 11 -6.22 -16.15 -5.84
CA LEU A 11 -5.74 -15.12 -4.91
C LEU A 11 -6.33 -15.32 -3.52
N LEU A 12 -7.62 -15.63 -3.41
CA LEU A 12 -8.28 -15.90 -2.12
C LEU A 12 -7.72 -17.16 -1.46
N GLU A 13 -7.42 -18.20 -2.22
CA GLU A 13 -6.72 -19.40 -1.74
C GLU A 13 -5.30 -19.08 -1.25
N THR A 14 -4.57 -18.25 -2.00
CA THR A 14 -3.21 -17.80 -1.61
C THR A 14 -3.25 -17.04 -0.29
N MET A 15 -4.30 -16.24 -0.07
CA MET A 15 -4.57 -15.52 1.18
C MET A 15 -5.16 -16.41 2.29
N LYS A 16 -5.36 -17.71 2.02
CA LYS A 16 -5.99 -18.69 2.92
C LYS A 16 -7.36 -18.24 3.45
N VAL A 17 -8.11 -17.53 2.63
CA VAL A 17 -9.48 -17.11 2.95
C VAL A 17 -10.36 -18.34 3.09
N GLN A 18 -11.12 -18.42 4.19
CA GLN A 18 -12.04 -19.53 4.46
C GLN A 18 -13.52 -19.15 4.32
N ALA A 19 -13.85 -17.86 4.39
CA ALA A 19 -15.21 -17.38 4.27
C ALA A 19 -15.79 -17.72 2.88
N ARG A 20 -17.07 -18.07 2.85
CA ARG A 20 -17.80 -18.47 1.64
C ARG A 20 -19.13 -17.72 1.53
N ASP A 21 -19.52 -17.42 0.30
CA ASP A 21 -20.86 -16.89 -0.01
C ASP A 21 -21.93 -18.00 0.06
N ALA A 22 -23.20 -17.64 -0.18
CA ALA A 22 -24.33 -18.57 -0.17
C ALA A 22 -24.24 -19.65 -1.27
N GLN A 23 -23.41 -19.43 -2.30
CA GLN A 23 -23.17 -20.36 -3.40
C GLN A 23 -21.93 -21.23 -3.15
N GLY A 24 -21.24 -21.05 -2.01
CA GLY A 24 -20.05 -21.80 -1.64
C GLY A 24 -18.75 -21.28 -2.24
N ASN A 25 -18.74 -20.14 -2.94
CA ASN A 25 -17.51 -19.54 -3.47
C ASN A 25 -16.75 -18.83 -2.36
N LEU A 26 -15.41 -18.82 -2.44
CA LEU A 26 -14.59 -18.04 -1.51
C LEU A 26 -14.89 -16.54 -1.64
N VAL A 27 -14.97 -15.85 -0.50
CA VAL A 27 -15.24 -14.41 -0.42
C VAL A 27 -14.42 -13.77 0.70
N ILE A 28 -14.02 -12.51 0.52
CA ILE A 28 -13.41 -11.71 1.59
C ILE A 28 -14.48 -11.34 2.61
N ASP A 29 -14.22 -11.64 3.88
CA ASP A 29 -14.95 -11.05 5.00
C ASP A 29 -14.26 -9.75 5.40
N VAL A 30 -14.93 -8.63 5.17
CA VAL A 30 -14.42 -7.28 5.42
C VAL A 30 -14.22 -6.96 6.90
N ASN A 31 -14.76 -7.79 7.80
CA ASN A 31 -14.60 -7.63 9.26
C ASN A 31 -13.47 -8.52 9.82
N THR A 32 -12.88 -9.37 8.99
CA THR A 32 -11.82 -10.30 9.38
C THR A 32 -10.43 -9.72 9.07
N TRP A 33 -9.49 -9.94 9.99
CA TRP A 33 -8.08 -9.62 9.78
C TRP A 33 -7.36 -10.80 9.15
N TYR A 34 -6.64 -10.54 8.07
CA TYR A 34 -5.86 -11.54 7.35
C TYR A 34 -4.37 -11.40 7.66
N PRO A 35 -3.60 -12.50 7.77
CA PRO A 35 -2.15 -12.43 7.95
C PRO A 35 -1.49 -11.65 6.81
N LEU A 36 -0.63 -10.69 7.17
CA LEU A 36 0.05 -9.84 6.20
C LEU A 36 0.94 -10.67 5.27
N GLU A 37 1.60 -11.71 5.78
CA GLU A 37 2.48 -12.57 4.99
C GLU A 37 1.71 -13.28 3.86
N ASP A 38 0.52 -13.80 4.15
CA ASP A 38 -0.34 -14.47 3.17
C ASP A 38 -0.87 -13.45 2.15
N TYR A 39 -1.20 -12.24 2.59
CA TYR A 39 -1.57 -11.13 1.71
C TYR A 39 -0.44 -10.72 0.76
N LEU A 40 0.80 -10.66 1.26
CA LEU A 40 1.99 -10.37 0.45
C LEU A 40 2.28 -11.47 -0.59
N GLN A 41 1.95 -12.74 -0.29
CA GLN A 41 2.04 -13.80 -1.31
C GLN A 41 1.06 -13.58 -2.46
N ALA A 42 -0.15 -13.08 -2.17
CA ALA A 42 -1.10 -12.73 -3.23
C ALA A 42 -0.57 -11.59 -4.11
N TYR A 43 0.13 -10.60 -3.55
CA TYR A 43 0.75 -9.54 -4.34
C TYR A 43 1.89 -10.05 -5.23
N LYS A 44 2.73 -10.97 -4.72
CA LYS A 44 3.72 -11.67 -5.55
C LYS A 44 3.06 -12.45 -6.69
N LYS A 45 1.90 -13.07 -6.43
CA LYS A 45 1.13 -13.78 -7.46
C LYS A 45 0.60 -12.81 -8.51
N ILE A 46 0.03 -11.67 -8.10
CA ILE A 46 -0.42 -10.61 -9.00
C ILE A 46 0.73 -10.13 -9.88
N ASP A 47 1.90 -9.86 -9.30
CA ASP A 47 3.08 -9.43 -10.06
C ASP A 47 3.50 -10.49 -11.10
N SER A 48 3.51 -11.78 -10.71
CA SER A 48 3.84 -12.86 -11.64
C SER A 48 2.85 -13.03 -12.81
N LEU A 49 1.58 -12.67 -12.60
CA LEU A 49 0.51 -12.91 -13.57
C LEU A 49 0.20 -11.68 -14.42
N LEU A 50 0.28 -10.47 -13.85
CA LEU A 50 -0.08 -9.21 -14.49
C LEU A 50 1.14 -8.30 -14.75
N GLY A 51 2.31 -8.68 -14.22
CA GLY A 51 3.53 -7.88 -14.27
C GLY A 51 3.49 -6.66 -13.35
N GLY A 52 4.64 -5.98 -13.25
CA GLY A 52 4.81 -4.84 -12.36
C GLY A 52 3.83 -3.69 -12.62
N ARG A 53 3.38 -3.48 -13.86
CA ARG A 53 2.35 -2.46 -14.19
C ARG A 53 0.97 -2.85 -13.65
N GLY A 54 0.64 -4.14 -13.65
CA GLY A 54 -0.59 -4.64 -13.03
C GLY A 54 -0.59 -4.40 -11.52
N LEU A 55 0.52 -4.70 -10.86
CA LEU A 55 0.65 -4.46 -9.42
C LEU A 55 0.66 -2.95 -9.07
N GLU A 56 1.28 -2.12 -9.91
CA GLU A 56 1.22 -0.66 -9.77
C GLU A 56 -0.23 -0.14 -9.89
N LYS A 57 -1.03 -0.71 -10.80
CA LYS A 57 -2.45 -0.38 -10.90
C LYS A 57 -3.21 -0.77 -9.63
N VAL A 58 -2.93 -1.94 -9.04
CA VAL A 58 -3.50 -2.36 -7.76
C VAL A 58 -3.15 -1.38 -6.65
N GLY A 59 -1.90 -0.91 -6.56
CA GLY A 59 -1.52 0.13 -5.59
C GLY A 59 -2.32 1.43 -5.77
N SER A 60 -2.52 1.87 -7.01
CA SER A 60 -3.17 3.15 -7.32
C SER A 60 -4.63 3.27 -6.87
N ILE A 61 -5.32 2.15 -6.67
CA ILE A 61 -6.73 2.13 -6.24
C ILE A 61 -6.88 2.13 -4.72
N VAL A 62 -5.82 1.80 -3.96
CA VAL A 62 -5.85 1.71 -2.49
C VAL A 62 -6.31 2.99 -1.81
N PRO A 63 -5.87 4.21 -2.22
CA PRO A 63 -6.35 5.46 -1.63
C PRO A 63 -7.87 5.62 -1.65
N GLN A 64 -8.57 4.96 -2.58
CA GLN A 64 -10.03 5.04 -2.72
C GLN A 64 -10.78 4.05 -1.80
N LYS A 65 -10.08 3.08 -1.23
CA LYS A 65 -10.67 1.92 -0.52
C LYS A 65 -10.21 1.81 0.92
N ALA A 66 -8.96 2.17 1.21
CA ALA A 66 -8.41 2.13 2.57
C ALA A 66 -8.95 3.27 3.43
N VAL A 67 -8.91 3.06 4.75
CA VAL A 67 -9.25 4.11 5.72
C VAL A 67 -8.07 5.07 5.83
N PHE A 68 -8.33 6.36 5.64
CA PHE A 68 -7.34 7.43 5.82
C PHE A 68 -7.76 8.37 6.98
N PRO A 69 -6.80 9.11 7.56
CA PRO A 69 -7.12 10.20 8.47
C PRO A 69 -8.11 11.19 7.85
N ALA A 70 -8.97 11.77 8.68
CA ALA A 70 -9.87 12.84 8.23
C ALA A 70 -9.09 14.11 7.86
N ASN A 71 -9.73 15.01 7.11
CA ASN A 71 -9.25 16.37 6.83
C ASN A 71 -7.91 16.47 6.07
N ILE A 72 -7.61 15.54 5.17
CA ILE A 72 -6.52 15.69 4.20
C ILE A 72 -6.94 16.73 3.14
N ARG A 73 -6.15 17.80 2.99
CA ARG A 73 -6.55 18.99 2.19
C ARG A 73 -5.64 19.29 1.01
N ASP A 74 -4.40 18.81 1.04
CA ASP A 74 -3.39 19.11 0.05
C ASP A 74 -2.47 17.91 -0.18
N ILE A 75 -1.65 17.96 -1.23
CA ILE A 75 -0.74 16.87 -1.58
C ILE A 75 0.28 16.56 -0.46
N ARG A 76 0.74 17.54 0.31
CA ARG A 76 1.74 17.31 1.37
C ARG A 76 1.13 16.53 2.52
N SER A 77 -0.04 16.96 3.02
CA SER A 77 -0.82 16.24 4.02
C SER A 77 -1.27 14.88 3.50
N ALA A 78 -1.58 14.75 2.21
CA ALA A 78 -1.93 13.49 1.58
C ALA A 78 -0.78 12.48 1.61
N LEU A 79 0.42 12.88 1.20
CA LEU A 79 1.60 12.02 1.21
C LEU A 79 2.04 11.66 2.64
N ALA A 80 2.02 12.62 3.56
CA ALA A 80 2.32 12.37 4.98
C ALA A 80 1.30 11.41 5.63
N SER A 81 0.04 11.48 5.23
CA SER A 81 -1.02 10.63 5.79
C SER A 81 -0.90 9.15 5.41
N ILE A 82 -0.08 8.79 4.41
CA ILE A 82 0.08 7.41 3.97
C ILE A 82 0.61 6.55 5.12
N ASP A 83 1.56 7.04 5.92
CA ASP A 83 2.10 6.26 7.05
C ASP A 83 1.06 6.03 8.14
N VAL A 84 0.27 7.06 8.44
CA VAL A 84 -0.81 6.97 9.41
C VAL A 84 -1.88 5.98 8.92
N ALA A 85 -2.33 6.12 7.67
CA ALA A 85 -3.29 5.21 7.06
C ALA A 85 -2.76 3.78 7.02
N TYR A 86 -1.46 3.59 6.76
CA TYR A 86 -0.83 2.27 6.80
C TYR A 86 -1.02 1.62 8.17
N HIS A 87 -0.73 2.33 9.26
CA HIS A 87 -0.90 1.81 10.62
C HIS A 87 -2.37 1.71 11.05
N MET A 88 -3.27 2.55 10.53
CA MET A 88 -4.72 2.44 10.77
C MET A 88 -5.33 1.17 10.18
N ASN A 89 -4.76 0.65 9.09
CA ASN A 89 -5.28 -0.53 8.38
C ASN A 89 -4.50 -1.81 8.72
N HIS A 90 -3.74 -1.83 9.81
CA HIS A 90 -2.97 -3.00 10.25
C HIS A 90 -3.12 -3.28 11.75
N ARG A 91 -2.93 -4.56 12.09
CA ARG A 91 -2.81 -5.04 13.46
C ARG A 91 -1.52 -5.80 13.67
N LYS A 92 -0.97 -5.72 14.87
CA LYS A 92 0.14 -6.54 15.35
C LYS A 92 -0.26 -7.21 16.64
N ASP A 93 -0.14 -8.54 16.70
CA ASP A 93 -0.55 -9.35 17.85
C ASP A 93 -1.98 -9.03 18.32
N GLY A 94 -2.89 -8.82 17.37
CA GLY A 94 -4.29 -8.50 17.60
C GLY A 94 -4.58 -7.04 18.01
N LYS A 95 -3.57 -6.19 18.13
CA LYS A 95 -3.71 -4.77 18.52
C LYS A 95 -3.68 -3.85 17.30
N ASP A 96 -4.56 -2.84 17.30
CA ASP A 96 -4.52 -1.76 16.31
C ASP A 96 -3.18 -1.04 16.37
N MET A 97 -2.59 -0.77 15.21
CA MET A 97 -1.26 -0.17 15.14
C MET A 97 -1.25 1.37 15.13
N PHE A 98 -2.42 2.00 15.14
CA PHE A 98 -2.57 3.45 15.29
C PHE A 98 -3.60 3.76 16.37
N ASN A 99 -3.24 4.65 17.30
CA ASN A 99 -4.17 5.20 18.27
C ASN A 99 -4.58 6.62 17.83
N PRO A 100 -5.86 6.85 17.44
CA PRO A 100 -6.31 8.14 16.96
C PRO A 100 -6.42 9.22 18.05
N VAL A 101 -6.44 8.83 19.33
CA VAL A 101 -6.51 9.76 20.46
C VAL A 101 -5.14 10.35 20.76
N THR A 102 -4.09 9.52 20.74
CA THR A 102 -2.72 9.93 21.10
C THR A 102 -1.86 10.24 19.87
N GLY A 103 -2.27 9.81 18.67
CA GLY A 103 -1.47 9.89 17.46
C GLY A 103 -0.31 8.90 17.41
N THR A 104 -0.22 7.96 18.34
CA THR A 104 0.91 7.02 18.43
C THR A 104 0.74 5.85 17.46
N MET A 105 1.83 5.49 16.77
CA MET A 105 1.93 4.32 15.91
C MET A 105 2.76 3.21 16.57
N LEU A 106 2.41 1.96 16.34
CA LEU A 106 3.21 0.80 16.76
C LEU A 106 4.20 0.41 15.66
N ASP A 107 5.45 0.15 16.04
CA ASP A 107 6.46 -0.36 15.11
C ASP A 107 6.31 -1.86 14.80
N GLY A 108 6.89 -2.27 13.67
CA GLY A 108 7.07 -3.69 13.32
C GLY A 108 6.67 -4.08 11.91
N ILE A 109 6.03 -3.16 11.17
CA ILE A 109 5.63 -3.38 9.77
C ILE A 109 6.29 -2.39 8.81
N GLY A 110 7.28 -1.62 9.27
CA GLY A 110 7.94 -0.55 8.53
C GLY A 110 7.08 0.70 8.40
N HIS A 111 7.54 1.67 7.62
CA HIS A 111 6.93 3.01 7.51
C HIS A 111 6.94 3.55 6.07
N TYR A 112 6.15 4.60 5.86
CA TYR A 112 6.23 5.55 4.75
C TYR A 112 6.68 6.93 5.28
N ALA A 113 7.98 7.10 5.51
CA ALA A 113 8.49 8.36 6.07
C ALA A 113 8.48 9.47 5.02
N PHE A 114 7.61 10.46 5.21
CA PHE A 114 7.47 11.63 4.34
C PHE A 114 8.44 12.74 4.72
N GLN A 115 9.11 13.31 3.71
CA GLN A 115 9.97 14.49 3.86
C GLN A 115 9.72 15.46 2.70
N ALA A 116 9.21 16.65 3.03
CA ALA A 116 9.08 17.76 2.09
C ALA A 116 10.46 18.35 1.74
N VAL A 117 10.66 18.74 0.49
CA VAL A 117 11.81 19.57 0.09
C VAL A 117 11.40 21.04 0.21
N GLU A 118 12.11 21.78 1.06
CA GLU A 118 11.82 23.19 1.32
C GLU A 118 11.94 24.03 0.05
N GLY A 119 10.97 24.93 -0.16
CA GLY A 119 10.91 25.82 -1.32
C GLY A 119 10.63 25.14 -2.66
N LYS A 120 10.33 23.83 -2.68
CA LYS A 120 10.03 23.08 -3.91
C LYS A 120 8.70 22.35 -3.81
N ASN A 121 8.07 22.13 -4.97
CA ASN A 121 6.98 21.17 -5.12
C ASN A 121 7.55 19.75 -5.28
N GLU A 122 8.27 19.32 -4.25
CA GLU A 122 8.90 18.03 -4.21
C GLU A 122 8.82 17.45 -2.79
N ALA A 123 8.64 16.14 -2.71
CA ALA A 123 8.73 15.40 -1.46
C ALA A 123 9.32 14.02 -1.70
N HIS A 124 10.04 13.52 -0.70
CA HIS A 124 10.62 12.19 -0.70
C HIS A 124 9.83 11.31 0.28
N LEU A 125 9.58 10.07 -0.12
CA LEU A 125 9.03 9.04 0.76
C LEU A 125 10.06 7.92 0.89
N VAL A 126 10.60 7.75 2.10
CA VAL A 126 11.49 6.64 2.44
C VAL A 126 10.63 5.52 3.03
N VAL A 127 10.56 4.39 2.33
CA VAL A 127 9.62 3.33 2.62
C VAL A 127 10.36 2.07 3.07
N SER A 128 10.06 1.57 4.27
CA SER A 128 10.70 0.40 4.90
C SER A 128 9.77 -0.78 5.15
N ASN A 129 8.50 -0.68 4.71
CA ASN A 129 7.51 -1.75 4.76
C ASN A 129 7.87 -3.01 3.91
N PRO A 130 7.15 -4.14 4.05
CA PRO A 130 7.44 -5.36 3.27
C PRO A 130 6.74 -5.42 1.89
N TYR A 131 6.05 -4.36 1.46
CA TYR A 131 5.29 -4.37 0.22
C TYR A 131 6.21 -4.29 -1.02
N PRO A 132 5.78 -4.86 -2.16
CA PRO A 132 6.58 -4.81 -3.38
C PRO A 132 6.67 -3.40 -3.94
N CYS A 133 7.85 -3.02 -4.45
CA CYS A 133 8.12 -1.64 -4.85
C CYS A 133 7.12 -1.06 -5.87
N ARG A 134 6.61 -1.89 -6.79
CA ARG A 134 5.61 -1.47 -7.79
C ARG A 134 4.26 -1.14 -7.17
N PHE A 135 3.87 -1.87 -6.12
CA PHE A 135 2.66 -1.56 -5.36
C PHE A 135 2.81 -0.18 -4.69
N ASP A 136 3.93 0.06 -3.99
CA ASP A 136 4.16 1.35 -3.32
C ASP A 136 4.18 2.51 -4.31
N MET A 137 4.83 2.35 -5.48
CA MET A 137 4.81 3.36 -6.55
C MET A 137 3.37 3.70 -6.96
N GLY A 138 2.52 2.69 -7.13
CA GLY A 138 1.11 2.86 -7.45
C GLY A 138 0.35 3.61 -6.37
N LEU A 139 0.52 3.19 -5.11
CA LEU A 139 -0.12 3.77 -3.94
C LEU A 139 0.26 5.25 -3.78
N ILE A 140 1.55 5.55 -3.76
CA ILE A 140 2.06 6.91 -3.51
C ILE A 140 1.66 7.84 -4.66
N LYS A 141 1.85 7.41 -5.92
CA LYS A 141 1.43 8.19 -7.09
C LYS A 141 -0.08 8.39 -7.12
N GLY A 142 -0.85 7.34 -6.86
CA GLY A 142 -2.31 7.40 -6.81
C GLY A 142 -2.82 8.36 -5.73
N MET A 143 -2.16 8.43 -4.58
CA MET A 143 -2.50 9.39 -3.53
C MET A 143 -2.16 10.82 -3.93
N ALA A 144 -0.97 11.06 -4.47
CA ALA A 144 -0.54 12.38 -4.94
C ALA A 144 -1.49 12.93 -6.02
N GLN A 145 -1.85 12.11 -7.00
CA GLN A 145 -2.66 12.52 -8.15
C GLN A 145 -4.13 12.84 -7.83
N ARG A 146 -4.59 12.55 -6.61
CA ARG A 146 -5.91 13.01 -6.13
C ARG A 146 -5.94 14.51 -5.87
N PHE A 147 -4.80 15.11 -5.56
CA PHE A 147 -4.67 16.52 -5.21
C PHE A 147 -3.95 17.28 -6.33
N GLU A 148 -2.98 16.64 -6.98
CA GLU A 148 -2.22 17.23 -8.09
C GLU A 148 -2.20 16.24 -9.27
N PRO A 149 -3.13 16.33 -10.23
CA PRO A 149 -3.28 15.33 -11.30
C PRO A 149 -2.01 15.11 -12.15
N GLN A 150 -1.14 16.13 -12.23
CA GLN A 150 0.13 16.08 -12.96
C GLN A 150 1.30 15.59 -12.11
N ALA A 151 1.08 15.26 -10.83
CA ALA A 151 2.13 14.75 -9.97
C ALA A 151 2.80 13.51 -10.59
N THR A 152 4.12 13.52 -10.56
CA THR A 152 4.97 12.44 -11.04
C THR A 152 5.64 11.74 -9.87
N LEU A 153 6.07 10.50 -10.10
CA LEU A 153 6.78 9.71 -9.11
C LEU A 153 7.96 9.01 -9.77
N THR A 154 9.14 9.16 -9.17
CA THR A 154 10.36 8.46 -9.54
C THR A 154 10.81 7.58 -8.38
N HIS A 155 11.17 6.33 -8.67
CA HIS A 155 11.83 5.46 -7.70
C HIS A 155 13.33 5.72 -7.78
N ASP A 156 13.90 6.37 -6.76
CA ASP A 156 15.34 6.64 -6.68
C ASP A 156 16.09 5.38 -6.25
N VAL A 157 16.42 4.56 -7.25
CA VAL A 157 17.17 3.32 -7.05
C VAL A 157 18.61 3.54 -6.59
N SER A 158 19.14 4.78 -6.68
CA SER A 158 20.49 5.10 -6.20
C SER A 158 20.54 5.20 -4.67
N ALA A 159 19.42 5.56 -4.03
CA ALA A 159 19.24 5.55 -2.58
C ALA A 159 18.90 4.15 -2.00
N GLY A 160 18.90 3.11 -2.84
CA GLY A 160 18.58 1.74 -2.44
C GLY A 160 17.23 1.25 -2.95
N CYS A 161 17.04 -0.06 -2.95
CA CYS A 161 15.81 -0.71 -3.37
C CYS A 161 15.61 -2.03 -2.63
N ARG A 162 14.46 -2.19 -1.97
CA ARG A 162 14.10 -3.42 -1.24
C ARG A 162 14.07 -4.66 -2.11
N HIS A 163 13.65 -4.52 -3.36
CA HIS A 163 13.70 -5.63 -4.33
C HIS A 163 15.14 -6.08 -4.63
N LYS A 164 16.13 -5.21 -4.41
CA LYS A 164 17.57 -5.50 -4.55
C LYS A 164 18.26 -5.78 -3.20
N GLY A 165 17.50 -5.95 -2.12
CA GLY A 165 18.02 -6.29 -0.79
C GLY A 165 18.37 -5.11 0.12
N ALA A 166 18.08 -3.86 -0.28
CA ALA A 166 18.21 -2.73 0.65
C ALA A 166 17.10 -2.75 1.72
N SER A 167 17.30 -2.04 2.83
CA SER A 167 16.32 -1.93 3.92
C SER A 167 15.12 -1.02 3.58
N ALA A 168 15.26 -0.13 2.59
CA ALA A 168 14.23 0.80 2.18
C ALA A 168 14.28 1.11 0.68
N CYS A 169 13.20 1.70 0.17
CA CYS A 169 13.13 2.36 -1.12
C CYS A 169 12.88 3.85 -0.90
N THR A 170 13.43 4.70 -1.77
CA THR A 170 13.11 6.13 -1.78
C THR A 170 12.31 6.47 -3.03
N TYR A 171 11.19 7.16 -2.84
CA TYR A 171 10.34 7.66 -3.92
C TYR A 171 10.31 9.18 -3.91
N VAL A 172 10.64 9.79 -5.04
CA VAL A 172 10.60 11.23 -5.24
C VAL A 172 9.30 11.58 -5.95
N VAL A 173 8.48 12.41 -5.32
CA VAL A 173 7.22 12.92 -5.87
C VAL A 173 7.42 14.40 -6.20
N GLN A 174 7.03 14.80 -7.41
CA GLN A 174 7.10 16.19 -7.90
C GLN A 174 5.74 16.61 -8.47
N TRP A 175 5.32 17.87 -8.25
CA TRP A 175 4.02 18.38 -8.69
C TRP A 175 4.04 19.86 -9.14
#